data_AF-A0A9R1PGR0-F1
#
_entry.id   AF-A0A9R1PGR0-F1
#
_cell.length_a   1.000
_cell.length_b   1.000
_cell.length_c   1.000
_cell.angle_alpha   90.00
_cell.angle_beta   90.00
_cell.angle_gamma   90.00
#
_symmetry.space_group_name_H-M   'P 1'
#
loop_
_entity.id
_entity.type
_entity.pdbx_description
1 polymer ?
#
loop_
_entity_poly.entity_id
_entity_poly.type
_entity_poly.pdbx_seq_one_letter_code
_entity_poly.pdbx_strand_id
1 'polypeptide(L)'
;MYDFFWTHAFISDETAAGIDKNCNFTAAGAGAATSALCDDASDEAGESLRDIDIYNIYAPNCQSEKLVTPPIAPSIDNFDPCTDYYVDAYLNRPDVQKAMHANVTRLDHPWSACSEVLTRWVDSAKTVLPIIRELMKNNIRVWVYRYA
;
A
#
# COMPACT_ATOMS: atom_id res chain seq x y z
N MET A 1 -11.37 -0.64 6.93
CA MET A 1 -10.03 -1.26 7.06
C MET A 1 -9.97 -2.06 8.35
N TYR A 2 -10.13 -1.43 9.51
CA TYR A 2 -10.12 -2.13 10.81
C TYR A 2 -11.15 -3.25 10.95
N ASP A 3 -12.36 -3.09 10.40
CA ASP A 3 -13.35 -4.17 10.32
C ASP A 3 -12.79 -5.43 9.62
N PHE A 4 -12.09 -5.26 8.49
CA PHE A 4 -11.43 -6.38 7.81
C PHE A 4 -10.34 -7.01 8.68
N PHE A 5 -9.53 -6.21 9.38
CA PHE A 5 -8.51 -6.74 10.29
C PHE A 5 -9.13 -7.56 11.42
N TRP A 6 -10.24 -7.10 11.98
CA TRP A 6 -10.96 -7.79 13.04
C TRP A 6 -11.59 -9.10 12.54
N THR A 7 -12.32 -9.07 11.42
CA THR A 7 -12.98 -10.27 10.88
C THR A 7 -11.99 -11.33 10.36
N HIS A 8 -10.72 -10.97 10.19
CA HIS A 8 -9.64 -11.88 9.79
C HIS A 8 -8.68 -12.20 10.96
N ALA A 9 -9.08 -11.86 12.20
CA ALA A 9 -8.37 -12.17 13.43
C ALA A 9 -6.95 -11.57 13.51
N PHE A 10 -6.71 -10.44 12.86
CA PHE A 10 -5.46 -9.68 13.02
C PHE A 10 -5.46 -8.80 14.25
N ILE A 11 -6.62 -8.27 14.65
CA ILE A 11 -6.74 -7.42 15.84
C ILE A 11 -7.73 -8.04 16.82
N SER A 12 -7.53 -7.81 18.12
CA SER A 12 -8.41 -8.35 19.14
C SER A 12 -9.76 -7.63 19.18
N ASP A 13 -10.75 -8.25 19.85
CA ASP A 13 -12.06 -7.64 20.09
C ASP A 13 -11.94 -6.31 20.85
N GLU A 14 -10.99 -6.22 21.79
CA GLU A 14 -10.71 -5.00 22.55
C GLU A 14 -10.19 -3.88 21.65
N THR A 15 -9.24 -4.18 20.75
CA THR A 15 -8.71 -3.21 19.79
C THR A 15 -9.79 -2.75 18.83
N ALA A 16 -10.58 -3.67 18.27
CA ALA A 16 -11.69 -3.34 17.37
C ALA A 16 -12.73 -2.44 18.07
N ALA A 17 -13.14 -2.79 19.29
CA ALA A 17 -14.07 -1.97 20.08
C ALA A 17 -13.48 -0.59 20.45
N GLY A 18 -12.17 -0.52 20.71
CA GLY A 18 -11.45 0.72 20.95
C GLY A 18 -11.49 1.65 19.74
N ILE A 19 -11.28 1.12 18.54
CA ILE A 19 -11.37 1.85 17.29
C ILE A 19 -12.79 2.34 17.04
N ASP A 20 -13.78 1.45 17.08
CA ASP A 20 -15.18 1.79 16.80
C ASP A 20 -15.73 2.87 17.75
N LYS A 21 -15.28 2.85 19.00
CA LYS A 21 -15.73 3.80 20.02
C LYS A 21 -15.05 5.16 19.93
N ASN A 22 -13.74 5.18 19.61
CA ASN A 22 -12.93 6.38 19.78
C ASN A 22 -12.51 7.05 18.46
N CYS A 23 -12.58 6.35 17.32
CA CYS A 23 -12.18 6.86 16.02
C CYS A 23 -13.35 7.38 15.20
N ASN A 24 -13.28 8.64 14.75
CA ASN A 24 -14.33 9.24 13.90
C ASN A 24 -13.95 9.26 12.42
N PHE A 25 -14.39 8.24 11.68
CA PHE A 25 -14.17 8.12 10.23
C PHE A 25 -15.06 9.03 9.35
N THR A 26 -15.92 9.86 9.93
CA THR A 26 -16.80 10.79 9.19
C THR A 26 -16.18 12.17 8.98
N ALA A 27 -15.11 12.50 9.71
CA ALA A 27 -14.41 13.78 9.60
C ALA A 27 -13.75 13.97 8.22
N ALA A 28 -13.53 15.23 7.82
CA ALA A 28 -12.86 15.53 6.54
C ALA A 28 -11.34 15.42 6.69
N GLY A 29 -10.72 14.52 5.92
CA GLY A 29 -9.29 14.27 5.92
C GLY A 29 -8.96 12.81 5.63
N ALA A 30 -7.67 12.51 5.41
CA ALA A 30 -7.14 11.19 5.05
C ALA A 30 -7.13 10.18 6.21
N GLY A 31 -8.04 10.30 7.19
CA GLY A 31 -8.05 9.45 8.38
C GLY A 31 -9.19 9.76 9.33
N ALA A 32 -9.36 8.93 10.35
CA ALA A 32 -10.25 9.21 11.46
C ALA A 32 -9.85 10.52 12.15
N ALA A 33 -10.82 11.29 12.65
CA ALA A 33 -10.52 12.38 13.57
C ALA A 33 -9.81 11.78 14.79
N THR A 34 -8.60 12.27 15.05
CA THR A 34 -7.72 11.66 16.06
C THR A 34 -8.09 12.17 17.45
N SER A 35 -8.23 11.22 18.36
CA SER A 35 -8.18 11.43 19.80
C SER A 35 -7.08 10.53 20.32
N ALA A 36 -6.48 10.85 21.48
CA ALA A 36 -5.44 9.99 22.05
C ALA A 36 -5.88 8.51 22.14
N LEU A 37 -7.16 8.26 22.47
CA LEU A 37 -7.72 6.91 22.52
C LEU A 37 -7.90 6.26 21.13
N CYS A 38 -8.13 7.04 20.07
CA CYS A 38 -8.16 6.52 18.71
C CYS A 38 -6.74 6.20 18.23
N ASP A 39 -5.79 7.06 18.54
CA ASP A 39 -4.38 6.89 18.18
C ASP A 39 -3.84 5.63 18.86
N ASP A 40 -4.04 5.48 20.17
CA ASP A 40 -3.65 4.29 20.93
C ASP A 40 -4.23 2.99 20.32
N ALA A 41 -5.52 2.99 19.98
CA ALA A 41 -6.18 1.80 19.40
C ALA A 41 -5.72 1.53 17.96
N SER A 42 -5.41 2.58 17.19
CA SER A 42 -4.91 2.48 15.82
C SER A 42 -3.46 1.97 15.80
N ASP A 43 -2.65 2.41 16.76
CA ASP A 43 -1.26 1.97 16.95
C ASP A 43 -1.22 0.48 17.33
N GLU A 44 -2.08 0.03 18.25
CA GLU A 44 -2.18 -1.40 18.60
C GLU A 44 -2.59 -2.26 17.40
N ALA A 45 -3.52 -1.77 16.57
CA ALA A 45 -3.88 -2.43 15.32
C ALA A 45 -2.70 -2.46 14.32
N GLY A 46 -1.90 -1.40 14.27
CA GLY A 46 -0.68 -1.32 13.46
C GLY A 46 0.39 -2.31 13.92
N GLU A 47 0.63 -2.42 15.22
CA GLU A 47 1.57 -3.37 15.81
C GLU A 47 1.21 -4.82 15.46
N SER A 48 -0.08 -5.15 15.47
CA SER A 48 -0.58 -6.48 15.10
C SER A 48 -0.31 -6.87 13.64
N LEU A 49 -0.02 -5.89 12.78
CA LEU A 49 0.20 -6.07 11.34
C LEU A 49 1.66 -5.93 10.92
N ARG A 50 2.59 -5.71 11.86
CA ARG A 50 4.00 -5.43 11.54
C ARG A 50 4.67 -6.50 10.69
N ASP A 51 4.32 -7.75 10.92
CA ASP A 51 4.82 -8.91 10.17
C ASP A 51 3.75 -9.49 9.23
N ILE A 52 2.82 -8.67 8.73
CA ILE A 52 1.80 -9.08 7.77
C ILE A 52 1.87 -8.18 6.54
N ASP A 53 1.97 -8.78 5.35
CA ASP A 53 1.74 -8.07 4.11
C ASP A 53 0.25 -7.67 3.99
N ILE A 54 -0.03 -6.38 4.20
CA ILE A 54 -1.39 -5.83 4.13
C ILE A 54 -1.99 -5.88 2.71
N TYR A 55 -1.17 -6.10 1.67
CA TYR A 55 -1.63 -6.26 0.29
C TYR A 55 -1.99 -7.72 -0.02
N ASN A 56 -1.44 -8.69 0.72
CA ASN A 56 -1.78 -10.10 0.64
C ASN A 56 -1.57 -10.81 1.98
N ILE A 57 -2.65 -10.87 2.77
CA ILE A 57 -2.61 -11.40 4.14
C ILE A 57 -2.27 -12.90 4.26
N TYR A 58 -2.24 -13.62 3.14
CA TYR A 58 -1.88 -15.04 3.07
C TYR A 58 -0.50 -15.27 2.44
N ALA A 59 0.16 -14.21 1.96
CA ALA A 59 1.50 -14.31 1.41
C ALA A 59 2.55 -14.48 2.53
N PRO A 60 3.64 -15.21 2.26
CA PRO A 60 4.80 -15.16 3.13
C PRO A 60 5.46 -13.77 3.06
N ASN A 61 6.14 -13.36 4.13
CA ASN A 61 6.97 -12.16 4.08
C ASN A 61 8.31 -12.44 3.40
N CYS A 62 8.90 -11.39 2.81
CA CYS A 62 10.26 -11.45 2.31
C CYS A 62 11.25 -11.75 3.45
N GLN A 63 12.05 -12.80 3.28
CA GLN A 63 13.03 -13.23 4.27
C GLN A 63 14.43 -12.65 4.01
N SER A 64 14.69 -12.13 2.80
CA SER A 64 15.98 -11.55 2.47
C SER A 64 15.87 -10.55 1.33
N GLU A 65 16.39 -9.34 1.57
CA GLU A 65 16.51 -8.27 0.59
C GLU A 65 17.61 -8.54 -0.47
N LYS A 66 18.32 -9.66 -0.35
CA LYS A 66 19.46 -9.97 -1.20
C LYS A 66 18.99 -10.41 -2.58
N LEU A 67 19.70 -9.91 -3.60
CA LEU A 67 19.56 -10.41 -4.96
C LEU A 67 20.03 -11.87 -5.03
N VAL A 68 19.21 -12.71 -5.66
CA VAL A 68 19.47 -14.13 -5.86
C VAL A 68 20.11 -14.35 -7.23
N THR A 69 21.02 -15.32 -7.33
CA THR A 69 21.64 -15.73 -8.60
C THR A 69 21.63 -17.26 -8.69
N PRO A 70 20.95 -17.85 -9.69
CA PRO A 70 20.20 -17.19 -10.76
C PRO A 70 18.94 -16.46 -10.27
N PRO A 71 18.42 -15.47 -11.02
CA PRO A 71 17.15 -14.81 -10.70
C PRO A 71 16.00 -15.82 -10.60
N ILE A 72 15.10 -15.63 -9.65
CA ILE A 72 13.89 -16.45 -9.52
C ILE A 72 12.97 -16.15 -10.71
N ALA A 73 12.49 -17.20 -11.37
CA ALA A 73 11.54 -17.04 -12.47
C ALA A 73 10.17 -16.63 -11.89
N PRO A 74 9.51 -15.59 -12.44
CA PRO A 74 8.18 -15.19 -12.01
C PRO A 74 7.20 -16.37 -12.10
N SER A 75 6.44 -16.60 -11.03
CA SER A 75 5.43 -17.65 -10.97
C SER A 75 4.17 -17.13 -10.31
N ILE A 76 3.01 -17.50 -10.85
CA ILE A 76 1.70 -17.22 -10.24
C ILE A 76 1.47 -18.19 -9.07
N ASP A 77 1.92 -19.44 -9.20
CA ASP A 77 1.72 -20.47 -8.17
C ASP A 77 2.71 -20.32 -7.01
N ASN A 78 3.91 -19.79 -7.29
CA ASN A 78 4.99 -19.60 -6.31
C ASN A 78 5.37 -18.12 -6.27
N PHE A 79 4.54 -17.33 -5.58
CA PHE A 79 4.79 -15.91 -5.38
C PHE A 79 6.06 -15.69 -4.55
N ASP A 80 6.93 -14.81 -5.03
CA ASP A 80 8.12 -14.36 -4.31
C ASP A 80 7.84 -12.99 -3.68
N PRO A 81 7.75 -12.89 -2.34
CA PRO A 81 7.47 -11.62 -1.68
C PRO A 81 8.64 -10.63 -1.72
N CYS A 82 9.80 -11.02 -2.25
CA CYS A 82 10.98 -10.16 -2.34
C CYS A 82 11.10 -9.43 -3.69
N THR A 83 10.06 -9.42 -4.53
CA THR A 83 10.11 -8.88 -5.91
C THR A 83 10.53 -7.42 -6.00
N ASP A 84 10.17 -6.59 -5.02
CA ASP A 84 10.45 -5.16 -5.03
C ASP A 84 11.96 -4.86 -5.04
N TYR A 85 12.75 -5.67 -4.32
CA TYR A 85 14.21 -5.56 -4.31
C TYR A 85 14.82 -5.86 -5.69
N TYR A 86 14.21 -6.76 -6.45
CA TYR A 86 14.66 -7.08 -7.81
C TYR A 86 14.34 -5.94 -8.79
N VAL A 87 13.16 -5.32 -8.64
CA VAL A 87 12.75 -4.16 -9.44
C VAL A 87 13.66 -2.97 -9.18
N ASP A 88 13.94 -2.66 -7.92
CA ASP A 88 14.85 -1.58 -7.53
C ASP A 88 16.25 -1.78 -8.12
N ALA A 89 16.83 -2.97 -7.94
CA ALA A 89 18.13 -3.28 -8.50
C ALA A 89 18.15 -3.22 -10.03
N TYR A 90 17.08 -3.68 -10.70
CA TYR A 90 17.00 -3.67 -12.16
C TYR A 90 16.90 -2.26 -12.72
N LEU A 91 16.01 -1.43 -12.18
CA LEU A 91 15.76 -0.06 -12.67
C LEU A 91 16.89 0.92 -12.32
N ASN A 92 17.75 0.57 -11.35
CA ASN A 92 18.97 1.30 -11.03
C ASN A 92 20.19 0.90 -11.88
N ARG A 93 20.07 -0.07 -12.80
CA ARG A 93 21.17 -0.42 -13.71
C ARG A 93 21.40 0.65 -14.79
N PRO A 94 22.66 1.07 -15.07
CA PRO A 94 22.94 2.08 -16.08
C PRO A 94 22.51 1.71 -17.50
N ASP A 95 22.63 0.43 -17.87
CA ASP A 95 22.21 -0.06 -19.19
C ASP A 95 20.70 -0.09 -19.34
N VAL A 96 19.96 -0.44 -18.28
CA VAL A 96 18.49 -0.36 -18.23
C VAL A 96 18.01 1.09 -18.30
N GLN A 97 18.58 1.99 -17.49
CA GLN A 97 18.24 3.42 -17.54
C GLN A 97 18.49 4.01 -18.93
N LYS A 98 19.62 3.67 -19.55
CA LYS A 98 19.92 4.09 -20.93
C LYS A 98 18.90 3.55 -21.94
N ALA A 99 18.51 2.28 -21.83
CA ALA A 99 17.53 1.67 -22.71
C ALA A 99 16.12 2.27 -22.56
N MET A 100 15.76 2.71 -21.35
CA MET A 100 14.49 3.40 -21.07
C MET A 100 14.54 4.92 -21.35
N HIS A 101 15.68 5.45 -21.80
CA HIS A 101 15.94 6.89 -21.90
C HIS A 101 15.68 7.64 -20.56
N ALA A 102 15.93 6.96 -19.44
CA ALA A 102 15.84 7.52 -18.09
C ALA A 102 17.20 8.10 -17.66
N ASN A 103 17.19 8.96 -16.63
CA ASN A 103 18.39 9.53 -16.01
C ASN A 103 19.35 10.25 -16.99
N VAL A 104 18.83 10.80 -18.10
CA VAL A 104 19.62 11.50 -19.12
C VAL A 104 20.36 12.73 -18.55
N THR A 105 19.74 13.40 -17.58
CA THR A 105 20.26 14.60 -16.92
C THR A 105 21.19 14.30 -15.74
N ARG A 106 21.44 13.03 -15.40
CA ARG A 106 22.21 12.60 -14.22
C ARG A 106 21.61 13.13 -12.91
N LEU A 107 20.46 12.57 -12.55
CA LEU A 107 19.81 12.77 -11.27
C LEU A 107 20.77 12.43 -10.11
N ASP A 108 20.60 13.12 -9.00
CA ASP A 108 21.41 13.01 -7.78
C ASP A 108 20.92 11.90 -6.82
N HIS A 109 19.89 11.17 -7.21
CA HIS A 109 19.28 10.09 -6.46
C HIS A 109 19.04 8.86 -7.35
N PRO A 110 19.02 7.65 -6.77
CA PRO A 110 18.60 6.46 -7.49
C PRO A 110 17.11 6.50 -7.81
N TRP A 111 16.67 5.64 -8.72
CA TRP A 111 15.26 5.31 -8.85
C TRP A 111 14.77 4.63 -7.57
N SER A 112 13.53 4.90 -7.18
CA SER A 112 12.82 4.20 -6.11
C SER A 112 11.34 4.05 -6.49
N ALA A 113 10.66 3.04 -5.94
CA ALA A 113 9.25 2.78 -6.21
C ALA A 113 8.34 3.93 -5.72
N CYS A 114 8.67 4.48 -4.54
CA CYS A 114 7.99 5.61 -3.91
C CYS A 114 9.01 6.71 -3.56
N SER A 115 8.56 7.97 -3.54
CA SER A 115 9.41 9.11 -3.17
C SER A 115 9.23 9.47 -1.71
N GLU A 116 10.30 9.32 -0.92
CA GLU A 116 10.34 9.72 0.49
C GLU A 116 10.31 11.24 0.71
N VAL A 117 10.46 12.03 -0.37
CA VAL A 117 10.37 13.50 -0.30
C VAL A 117 8.90 13.96 -0.23
N LEU A 118 7.98 13.18 -0.81
CA LEU A 118 6.56 13.50 -0.87
C LEU A 118 5.81 13.03 0.38
N THR A 119 6.18 13.59 1.53
CA THR A 119 5.61 13.20 2.84
C THR A 119 4.27 13.83 3.16
N ARG A 120 3.92 14.96 2.52
CA ARG A 120 2.70 15.71 2.81
C ARG A 120 1.83 15.88 1.56
N TRP A 121 0.95 14.92 1.36
CA TRP A 121 -0.12 15.00 0.38
C TRP A 121 -1.37 15.65 1.00
N VAL A 122 -1.94 16.66 0.36
CA VAL A 122 -3.05 17.46 0.92
C VAL A 122 -4.39 17.25 0.22
N ASP A 123 -4.40 16.66 -0.97
CA ASP A 123 -5.61 16.38 -1.73
C ASP A 123 -6.13 14.97 -1.42
N SER A 124 -7.30 14.86 -0.80
CA SER A 124 -7.93 13.59 -0.46
C SER A 124 -9.45 13.75 -0.36
N ALA A 125 -10.13 13.58 -1.50
CA ALA A 125 -11.58 13.62 -1.54
C ALA A 125 -12.20 12.43 -0.78
N LYS A 126 -13.23 12.69 0.04
CA LYS A 126 -13.93 11.64 0.82
C LYS A 126 -14.52 10.52 -0.05
N THR A 127 -14.86 10.82 -1.29
CA THR A 127 -15.48 9.87 -2.20
C THR A 127 -15.28 10.28 -3.65
N VAL A 128 -15.14 9.28 -4.52
CA VAL A 128 -15.11 9.44 -5.98
C VAL A 128 -16.47 9.09 -6.62
N LEU A 129 -17.51 8.82 -5.84
CA LEU A 129 -18.84 8.46 -6.35
C LEU A 129 -19.45 9.49 -7.32
N PRO A 130 -19.33 10.82 -7.11
CA PRO A 130 -19.82 11.80 -8.07
C PRO A 130 -19.16 11.64 -9.45
N ILE A 131 -17.85 11.40 -9.46
CA ILE A 131 -17.05 11.22 -10.69
C ILE A 131 -17.50 9.95 -11.40
N ILE A 132 -17.61 8.82 -10.69
CA ILE A 132 -18.08 7.56 -11.27
C ILE A 132 -19.47 7.73 -11.92
N ARG A 133 -20.40 8.41 -11.24
CA ARG A 133 -21.75 8.68 -11.76
C ARG A 133 -21.72 9.56 -13.02
N GLU A 134 -20.85 10.56 -13.05
CA GLU A 134 -20.67 11.42 -14.22
C GLU A 134 -20.13 10.64 -15.42
N LEU A 135 -19.11 9.80 -15.22
CA LEU A 135 -18.55 8.94 -16.27
C LEU A 135 -19.63 8.03 -16.86
N MET A 136 -20.43 7.38 -16.00
CA MET A 136 -21.52 6.52 -16.43
C MET A 136 -22.61 7.27 -17.22
N LYS A 137 -22.97 8.50 -16.80
CA LYS A 137 -23.93 9.35 -17.52
C LYS A 137 -23.45 9.73 -18.92
N ASN A 138 -22.13 9.84 -19.10
CA ASN A 138 -21.50 10.15 -20.37
C ASN A 138 -21.13 8.89 -21.19
N ASN A 139 -21.77 7.74 -20.89
CA ASN A 139 -21.56 6.46 -21.57
C ASN A 139 -20.12 5.93 -21.50
N ILE A 140 -19.34 6.31 -20.48
CA ILE A 140 -18.02 5.75 -20.20
C ILE A 140 -18.20 4.50 -19.34
N ARG A 141 -17.64 3.37 -19.81
CA ARG A 141 -17.69 2.11 -19.08
C ARG A 141 -16.70 2.13 -17.92
N VAL A 142 -17.19 1.90 -16.71
CA VAL A 142 -16.37 1.87 -15.48
C VAL A 142 -16.31 0.45 -14.95
N TRP A 143 -15.10 -0.04 -14.67
CA TRP A 143 -14.84 -1.32 -14.02
C TRP A 143 -14.17 -1.05 -12.68
N VAL A 144 -14.73 -1.63 -11.61
CA VAL A 144 -14.11 -1.65 -10.29
C VAL A 144 -13.89 -3.11 -9.96
N TYR A 145 -12.63 -3.48 -9.71
CA TYR A 145 -12.25 -4.85 -9.37
C TYR A 145 -11.47 -4.84 -8.06
N ARG A 146 -11.60 -5.94 -7.32
CA ARG A 146 -10.80 -6.27 -6.15
C ARG A 146 -10.43 -7.74 -6.30
N TYR A 147 -9.15 -8.06 -6.24
CA TYR A 147 -8.72 -9.44 -6.09
C TYR A 147 -9.06 -9.89 -4.66
N ALA A 148 -9.73 -11.04 -4.56
CA ALA A 148 -10.06 -11.68 -3.29
C ALA A 148 -8.95 -12.65 -2.89
#